data_AF-A0A4Y7LNW7-F1
#
_entry.id   AF-A0A4Y7LNW7-F1
#
_cell.length_a   1.000
_cell.length_b   1.000
_cell.length_c   1.000
_cell.angle_alpha   90.00
_cell.angle_beta   90.00
_cell.angle_gamma   90.00
#
_symmetry.space_group_name_H-M   'P 1'
#
loop_
_entity.id
_entity.type
_entity.pdbx_description
1 polymer ?
#
loop_
_entity_poly.entity_id
_entity_poly.type
_entity_poly.pdbx_seq_one_letter_code
_entity_poly.pdbx_strand_id
1 'polypeptide(L)'
;MIEITCNDRLGKKVRVKCNPDDTIGDLKKLIAAQTGTRWEKIVLKKWYTIYKDHIKLEDYPLKDLESKGAGRRRGISWSAEAYHAGLTAARRSSVQKQFISGKMKIVVATVAFGMGINKSDIRAITHYNAPKNFENYVQEIGRAGRDGLLAHCHVFLSSEVAKFLHSNCSTKLF
;
A
#
# COMPACT_ATOMS: atom_id res chain seq x y z
N MET A 1 13.45 0.42 1.97
CA MET A 1 12.59 -0.77 1.95
C MET A 1 13.27 -1.87 1.15
N ILE A 2 13.51 -3.01 1.77
CA ILE A 2 14.20 -4.19 1.23
C ILE A 2 13.16 -5.26 0.94
N GLU A 3 13.32 -6.01 -0.16
CA GLU A 3 12.48 -7.18 -0.47
C GLU A 3 13.25 -8.46 -0.12
N ILE A 4 12.71 -9.23 0.82
CA ILE A 4 13.25 -10.52 1.24
C ILE A 4 12.34 -11.62 0.70
N THR A 5 12.94 -12.59 0.00
CA THR A 5 12.23 -13.79 -0.46
C THR A 5 12.64 -14.96 0.42
N CYS A 6 11.68 -15.52 1.14
CA CYS A 6 11.85 -16.74 1.92
C CYS A 6 11.19 -17.91 1.21
N ASN A 7 11.90 -19.03 1.10
CA ASN A 7 11.32 -20.27 0.58
C ASN A 7 11.00 -21.19 1.76
N ASP A 8 9.80 -21.72 1.80
CA ASP A 8 9.43 -22.79 2.71
C ASP A 8 10.00 -24.14 2.25
N ARG A 9 10.06 -25.12 3.14
CA ARG A 9 10.49 -26.50 2.88
C ARG A 9 9.68 -27.18 1.77
N LEU A 10 8.42 -26.78 1.61
CA LEU A 10 7.51 -27.26 0.58
C LEU A 10 7.66 -26.52 -0.77
N GLY A 11 8.66 -25.65 -0.91
CA GLY A 11 8.93 -24.88 -2.14
C GLY A 11 8.05 -23.65 -2.33
N LYS A 12 7.15 -23.34 -1.39
CA LYS A 12 6.33 -22.13 -1.39
C LYS A 12 7.23 -20.90 -1.19
N LYS A 13 7.16 -19.94 -2.11
CA LYS A 13 7.94 -18.68 -2.04
C LYS A 13 7.10 -17.59 -1.41
N VAL A 14 7.61 -17.01 -0.33
CA VAL A 14 7.00 -15.91 0.42
C VAL A 14 7.86 -14.68 0.21
N ARG A 15 7.27 -13.56 -0.20
CA ARG A 15 7.98 -12.31 -0.46
C ARG A 15 7.48 -11.25 0.50
N VAL A 16 8.40 -10.71 1.29
CA VAL A 16 8.10 -9.75 2.33
C VAL A 16 8.92 -8.49 2.09
N LYS A 17 8.26 -7.34 2.14
CA LYS A 17 8.92 -6.03 2.15
C LYS A 17 9.10 -5.60 3.59
N CYS A 18 10.31 -5.22 3.95
CA CYS A 18 10.70 -4.81 5.29
C CYS A 18 11.60 -3.57 5.23
N ASN A 19 11.71 -2.84 6.32
CA ASN A 19 12.68 -1.78 6.48
C ASN A 19 14.03 -2.34 6.93
N PRO A 20 15.14 -1.66 6.60
CA PRO A 20 16.48 -2.10 7.05
C PRO A 20 16.61 -2.15 8.58
N ASP A 21 15.87 -1.28 9.28
CA ASP A 21 15.84 -1.19 10.74
C ASP A 21 14.99 -2.28 11.41
N ASP A 22 14.19 -3.04 10.65
CA ASP A 22 13.34 -4.09 11.20
C ASP A 22 14.19 -5.25 11.74
N THR A 23 13.69 -5.89 12.79
CA THR A 23 14.33 -7.08 13.35
C THR A 23 13.96 -8.36 12.59
N ILE A 24 14.77 -9.40 12.74
CA ILE A 24 14.43 -10.75 12.26
C ILE A 24 13.10 -11.24 12.85
N GLY A 25 12.78 -10.89 14.10
CA GLY A 25 11.50 -11.20 14.73
C GLY A 25 10.32 -10.55 13.99
N ASP A 26 10.46 -9.31 13.56
CA ASP A 26 9.42 -8.61 12.80
C ASP A 26 9.27 -9.18 11.39
N LEU A 27 10.38 -9.56 10.75
CA LEU A 27 10.36 -10.31 9.49
C LEU A 27 9.58 -11.64 9.65
N LYS A 28 9.81 -12.39 10.73
CA LYS A 28 9.07 -13.64 11.01
C LYS A 28 7.57 -13.39 11.19
N LYS A 29 7.17 -12.32 11.87
CA LYS A 29 5.75 -11.94 12.03
C LYS A 29 5.11 -11.62 10.68
N LEU A 30 5.81 -10.92 9.79
CA LEU A 30 5.33 -10.62 8.44
C LEU A 30 5.17 -11.89 7.58
N ILE A 31 6.10 -12.84 7.68
CA ILE A 31 6.01 -14.14 7.00
C ILE A 31 4.85 -14.97 7.59
N ALA A 32 4.68 -14.97 8.91
CA ALA A 32 3.60 -15.64 9.61
C ALA A 32 2.22 -15.15 9.11
N ALA A 33 2.05 -13.83 8.98
CA ALA A 33 0.83 -13.23 8.45
C ALA A 33 0.49 -13.70 7.03
N GLN A 34 1.49 -13.94 6.16
CA GLN A 34 1.27 -14.41 4.79
C GLN A 34 1.13 -15.93 4.66
N THR A 35 1.73 -16.70 5.58
CA THR A 35 1.78 -18.16 5.50
C THR A 35 0.72 -18.84 6.36
N GLY A 36 0.11 -18.12 7.32
CA GLY A 36 -0.79 -18.70 8.30
C GLY A 36 -0.07 -19.54 9.36
N THR A 37 1.26 -19.47 9.43
CA THR A 37 2.06 -20.19 10.42
C THR A 37 2.36 -19.31 11.62
N ARG A 38 2.49 -19.91 12.81
CA ARG A 38 2.92 -19.19 14.02
C ARG A 38 4.38 -18.74 13.87
N TRP A 39 4.65 -17.46 14.12
CA TRP A 39 5.99 -16.87 13.91
C TRP A 39 7.08 -17.54 14.75
N GLU A 40 6.75 -18.04 15.94
CA GLU A 40 7.67 -18.76 16.83
C GLU A 40 8.15 -20.09 16.24
N LYS A 41 7.36 -20.67 15.32
CA LYS A 41 7.70 -21.91 14.61
C LYS A 41 8.52 -21.65 13.35
N ILE A 42 8.65 -20.39 12.92
CA ILE A 42 9.39 -20.01 11.72
C ILE A 42 10.87 -19.89 12.08
N VAL A 43 11.69 -20.77 11.51
CA VAL A 43 13.15 -20.71 11.62
C VAL A 43 13.70 -20.22 10.30
N LEU A 44 14.21 -18.98 10.30
CA LEU A 44 14.94 -18.44 9.16
C LEU A 44 16.38 -18.98 9.21
N LYS A 45 16.83 -19.49 8.07
CA LYS A 45 18.19 -20.00 7.90
C LYS A 45 18.78 -19.58 6.55
N LYS A 46 20.08 -19.33 6.52
CA LYS A 46 20.88 -19.20 5.30
C LYS A 46 22.10 -20.09 5.47
N TRP A 47 22.23 -21.13 4.63
CA TRP A 47 23.23 -22.19 4.82
C TRP A 47 23.10 -22.81 6.22
N TYR A 48 24.20 -22.82 6.99
CA TYR A 48 24.30 -23.33 8.35
C TYR A 48 23.94 -22.28 9.40
N THR A 49 23.67 -21.04 9.00
CA THR A 49 23.39 -19.93 9.93
C THR A 49 21.90 -19.85 10.22
N ILE A 50 21.55 -19.88 11.51
CA ILE A 50 20.19 -19.64 12.02
C ILE A 50 20.12 -18.19 12.52
N TYR A 51 19.10 -17.46 12.08
CA TYR A 51 18.92 -16.06 12.43
C TYR A 51 18.21 -15.90 13.79
N LYS A 52 18.77 -15.06 14.67
CA LYS A 52 18.18 -14.73 15.98
C LYS A 52 17.25 -13.53 15.87
N ASP A 53 16.19 -13.53 16.66
CA ASP A 53 15.06 -12.60 16.50
C ASP A 53 15.38 -11.13 16.75
N HIS A 54 16.34 -10.82 17.63
CA HIS A 54 16.67 -9.45 18.06
C HIS A 54 17.71 -8.76 17.18
N ILE A 55 18.26 -9.44 16.18
CA ILE A 55 19.28 -8.86 15.33
C ILE A 55 18.59 -8.09 14.21
N LYS A 56 19.07 -6.88 13.92
CA LYS A 56 18.54 -6.04 12.86
C LYS A 56 18.93 -6.57 11.49
N LEU A 57 18.12 -6.26 10.48
CA LEU A 57 18.41 -6.64 9.10
C LEU A 57 19.65 -5.93 8.54
N GLU A 58 19.99 -4.74 9.03
CA GLU A 58 21.20 -3.99 8.64
C GLU A 58 22.52 -4.62 9.12
N ASP A 59 22.53 -5.26 10.30
CA ASP A 59 23.73 -5.78 10.95
C ASP A 59 24.22 -7.11 10.37
N TYR A 60 23.39 -7.77 9.56
CA TYR A 60 23.81 -8.96 8.85
C TYR A 60 24.54 -8.60 7.55
N PRO A 61 25.62 -9.30 7.19
CA PRO A 61 26.19 -9.25 5.85
C PRO A 61 25.22 -9.90 4.86
N LEU A 62 24.11 -9.23 4.56
CA LEU A 62 23.22 -9.49 3.43
C LEU A 62 23.85 -9.00 2.12
N LYS A 63 25.19 -8.89 2.04
CA LYS A 63 25.92 -8.64 0.79
C LYS A 63 25.96 -9.86 -0.13
N ASP A 64 25.68 -11.06 0.38
CA ASP A 64 25.57 -12.27 -0.45
C ASP A 64 24.11 -12.62 -0.78
N LEU A 65 23.18 -11.68 -0.63
CA LEU A 65 22.05 -11.63 -1.56
C LEU A 65 22.58 -10.81 -2.73
N GLU A 66 23.39 -11.44 -3.58
CA GLU A 66 23.39 -11.03 -4.98
C GLU A 66 21.92 -10.90 -5.34
N SER A 67 21.57 -9.67 -5.66
CA SER A 67 20.58 -9.25 -6.65
C SER A 67 20.66 -10.18 -7.86
N LYS A 68 20.27 -11.45 -7.70
CA LYS A 68 20.11 -12.45 -8.75
C LYS A 68 18.89 -12.06 -9.52
N GLY A 69 19.08 -11.04 -10.36
CA GLY A 69 18.04 -10.42 -11.14
C GLY A 69 16.87 -10.00 -10.26
N ALA A 70 16.63 -8.70 -10.18
CA ALA A 70 15.28 -8.28 -10.54
C ALA A 70 15.02 -8.90 -11.93
N GLY A 71 14.60 -10.17 -11.97
CA GLY A 71 13.92 -10.74 -13.11
C GLY A 71 12.88 -9.69 -13.38
N ARG A 72 13.05 -9.04 -14.52
CA ARG A 72 12.33 -7.85 -14.95
C ARG A 72 10.86 -8.25 -15.00
N ARG A 73 10.21 -8.31 -13.83
CA ARG A 73 8.90 -7.73 -13.68
C ARG A 73 9.14 -6.39 -14.32
N ARG A 74 8.41 -6.13 -15.40
CA ARG A 74 8.01 -4.77 -15.69
C ARG A 74 7.47 -4.29 -14.35
N GLY A 75 8.36 -3.71 -13.51
CA GLY A 75 7.99 -3.09 -12.26
C GLY A 75 6.90 -2.17 -12.75
N ILE A 76 5.68 -2.39 -12.27
CA ILE A 76 4.60 -1.55 -12.74
C ILE A 76 4.96 -0.19 -12.18
N SER A 77 5.63 0.60 -13.02
CA SER A 77 5.98 1.97 -12.77
C SER A 77 4.65 2.68 -12.88
N TRP A 78 3.90 2.68 -11.79
CA TRP A 78 2.66 3.40 -11.72
C TRP A 78 3.02 4.88 -11.82
N SER A 79 2.71 5.47 -12.96
CA SER A 79 2.79 6.92 -13.12
C SER A 79 1.79 7.55 -12.16
N ALA A 80 2.34 8.21 -11.13
CA ALA A 80 1.62 8.85 -10.05
C ALA A 80 2.15 10.27 -9.84
N GLU A 81 1.26 11.25 -9.71
CA GLU A 81 1.62 12.65 -9.44
C GLU A 81 0.76 13.22 -8.31
N ALA A 82 1.34 14.17 -7.58
CA ALA A 82 0.62 14.91 -6.56
C ALA A 82 -0.27 16.01 -7.17
N TYR A 83 -1.42 16.26 -6.55
CA TYR A 83 -2.32 17.37 -6.89
C TYR A 83 -2.83 18.06 -5.63
N HIS A 84 -2.43 19.32 -5.43
CA HIS A 84 -2.88 20.13 -4.30
C HIS A 84 -2.89 21.63 -4.67
N ALA A 85 -3.50 22.45 -3.83
CA ALA A 85 -3.66 23.90 -4.07
C ALA A 85 -2.33 24.67 -4.16
N GLY A 86 -1.26 24.14 -3.57
CA GLY A 86 0.09 24.72 -3.64
C GLY A 86 0.80 24.56 -4.98
N LEU A 87 0.22 23.83 -5.94
CA LEU A 87 0.78 23.70 -7.29
C LEU A 87 0.37 24.88 -8.19
N THR A 88 1.28 25.28 -9.07
CA THR A 88 1.00 26.30 -10.10
C THR A 88 -0.21 25.88 -10.96
N ALA A 89 -0.97 26.86 -11.47
CA ALA A 89 -2.11 26.58 -12.33
C ALA A 89 -1.72 25.74 -13.57
N ALA A 90 -0.54 26.03 -14.15
CA ALA A 90 0.01 25.26 -15.26
C ALA A 90 0.26 23.79 -14.88
N ARG A 91 0.87 23.53 -13.71
CA ARG A 91 1.13 22.16 -13.24
C ARG A 91 -0.16 21.41 -12.94
N ARG A 92 -1.14 22.05 -12.28
CA ARG A 92 -2.48 21.47 -12.04
C ARG A 92 -3.17 21.08 -13.35
N SER A 93 -3.17 21.97 -14.34
CA SER A 93 -3.74 21.69 -15.66
C SER A 93 -3.04 20.51 -16.35
N SER A 94 -1.70 20.44 -16.28
CA SER A 94 -0.92 19.33 -16.85
C SER A 94 -1.27 17.99 -16.20
N VAL A 95 -1.26 17.91 -14.86
CA VAL A 95 -1.58 16.69 -14.12
C VAL A 95 -3.01 16.23 -14.41
N GLN A 96 -3.98 17.15 -14.40
CA GLN A 96 -5.38 16.85 -14.71
C GLN A 96 -5.54 16.31 -16.14
N LYS A 97 -4.91 16.93 -17.14
CA LYS A 97 -4.94 16.45 -18.54
C LYS A 97 -4.32 15.05 -18.68
N GLN A 98 -3.20 14.80 -18.02
CA GLN A 98 -2.54 13.48 -18.05
C GLN A 98 -3.38 12.39 -17.41
N PHE A 99 -4.09 12.70 -16.32
CA PHE A 99 -4.99 11.77 -15.65
C PHE A 99 -6.25 11.49 -16.47
N ILE A 100 -6.91 12.53 -17.00
CA ILE A 100 -8.12 12.39 -17.83
C ILE A 100 -7.83 11.55 -19.07
N SER A 101 -6.71 11.85 -19.76
CA SER A 101 -6.27 11.09 -20.96
C SER A 101 -5.80 9.67 -20.66
N GLY A 102 -5.71 9.26 -19.40
CA GLY A 102 -5.30 7.91 -18.99
C GLY A 102 -3.82 7.60 -19.15
N LYS A 103 -2.99 8.59 -19.53
CA LYS A 103 -1.52 8.52 -19.56
C LYS A 103 -0.94 8.33 -18.15
N MET A 104 -1.57 8.94 -17.16
CA MET A 104 -1.31 8.74 -15.75
C MET A 104 -2.41 7.89 -15.13
N LYS A 105 -2.02 6.89 -14.33
CA LYS A 105 -2.96 5.94 -13.74
C LYS A 105 -3.38 6.33 -12.33
N ILE A 106 -2.52 7.06 -11.61
CA ILE A 106 -2.73 7.39 -10.21
C ILE A 106 -2.54 8.89 -10.03
N VAL A 107 -3.44 9.53 -9.28
CA VAL A 107 -3.23 10.90 -8.78
C VAL A 107 -3.38 10.85 -7.26
N VAL A 108 -2.42 11.45 -6.56
CA VAL A 108 -2.47 11.64 -5.11
C VAL A 108 -2.93 13.06 -4.85
N ALA A 109 -4.16 13.22 -4.36
CA ALA A 109 -4.78 14.53 -4.26
C ALA A 109 -5.38 14.83 -2.90
N THR A 110 -5.48 16.13 -2.59
CA THR A 110 -6.38 16.63 -1.55
C THR A 110 -7.77 16.90 -2.12
N VAL A 111 -8.71 17.30 -1.27
CA VAL A 111 -10.10 17.69 -1.63
C VAL A 111 -10.15 18.67 -2.82
N ALA A 112 -9.08 19.47 -3.03
CA ALA A 112 -8.95 20.43 -4.12
C ALA A 112 -9.03 19.82 -5.54
N PHE A 113 -8.86 18.50 -5.70
CA PHE A 113 -8.99 17.82 -6.99
C PHE A 113 -10.46 17.56 -7.37
N GLY A 114 -11.40 17.69 -6.44
CA GLY A 114 -12.79 17.33 -6.66
C GLY A 114 -13.57 18.24 -7.62
N MET A 115 -13.28 19.52 -7.72
CA MET A 115 -14.11 20.41 -8.54
C MET A 115 -13.70 20.31 -10.02
N GLY A 116 -14.46 19.57 -10.84
CA GLY A 116 -14.32 19.62 -12.31
C GLY A 116 -13.63 18.44 -13.00
N ILE A 117 -13.47 17.28 -12.35
CA ILE A 117 -13.00 16.06 -13.04
C ILE A 117 -14.18 15.35 -13.69
N ASN A 118 -14.14 15.27 -15.02
CA ASN A 118 -15.04 14.44 -15.82
C ASN A 118 -14.27 13.25 -16.40
N LYS A 119 -14.07 12.21 -15.57
CA LYS A 119 -13.51 10.93 -15.98
C LYS A 119 -14.43 9.84 -15.45
N SER A 120 -15.08 9.09 -16.35
CA SER A 120 -16.10 8.11 -15.97
C SER A 120 -15.50 6.81 -15.44
N ASP A 121 -14.28 6.49 -15.86
CA ASP A 121 -13.59 5.22 -15.66
C ASP A 121 -12.63 5.20 -14.45
N ILE A 122 -12.98 5.91 -13.37
CA ILE A 122 -12.21 5.85 -12.13
C ILE A 122 -12.51 4.54 -11.39
N ARG A 123 -11.50 3.69 -11.26
CA ARG A 123 -11.63 2.32 -10.69
C ARG A 123 -11.43 2.21 -9.20
N ALA A 124 -10.68 3.13 -8.61
CA ALA A 124 -10.43 3.10 -7.19
C ALA A 124 -10.32 4.52 -6.63
N ILE A 125 -10.90 4.71 -5.45
CA ILE A 125 -10.68 5.89 -4.62
C ILE A 125 -10.20 5.37 -3.26
N THR A 126 -9.07 5.90 -2.81
CA THR A 126 -8.43 5.46 -1.57
C THR A 126 -8.16 6.67 -0.70
N HIS A 127 -8.87 6.74 0.41
CA HIS A 127 -8.69 7.76 1.44
C HIS A 127 -7.58 7.31 2.39
N TYR A 128 -6.45 8.02 2.35
CA TYR A 128 -5.35 7.78 3.30
C TYR A 128 -5.69 8.27 4.71
N ASN A 129 -6.48 9.34 4.80
CA ASN A 129 -7.04 9.86 6.05
C ASN A 129 -8.56 9.76 6.00
N ALA A 130 -9.18 9.61 7.17
CA ALA A 130 -10.63 9.68 7.27
C ALA A 130 -11.15 11.03 6.72
N PRO A 131 -12.19 11.02 5.87
CA PRO A 131 -12.88 12.23 5.42
C PRO A 131 -13.36 13.06 6.60
N LYS A 132 -13.45 14.39 6.42
CA LYS A 132 -13.87 15.30 7.51
C LYS A 132 -15.29 15.01 8.01
N ASN A 133 -16.17 14.58 7.12
CA ASN A 133 -17.55 14.21 7.42
C ASN A 133 -18.05 13.22 6.36
N PHE A 134 -19.23 12.64 6.61
CA PHE A 134 -19.84 11.66 5.74
C PHE A 134 -20.21 12.21 4.35
N GLU A 135 -20.66 13.46 4.29
CA GLU A 135 -21.03 14.12 3.04
C GLU A 135 -19.84 14.25 2.08
N ASN A 136 -18.69 14.68 2.61
CA ASN A 136 -17.44 14.74 1.84
C ASN A 136 -17.04 13.35 1.34
N TYR A 137 -17.15 12.33 2.19
CA TYR A 137 -16.89 10.95 1.77
C TYR A 137 -17.75 10.56 0.57
N VAL A 138 -19.08 10.73 0.67
CA VAL A 138 -20.04 10.39 -0.39
C VAL A 138 -19.73 11.15 -1.69
N GLN A 139 -19.45 12.45 -1.61
CA GLN A 139 -19.10 13.25 -2.78
C GLN A 139 -17.78 12.82 -3.43
N GLU A 140 -16.80 12.43 -2.61
CA GLU A 140 -15.50 11.97 -3.08
C GLU A 140 -15.62 10.60 -3.76
N ILE A 141 -16.26 9.62 -3.11
CA ILE A 141 -16.44 8.28 -3.69
C ILE A 141 -17.37 8.26 -4.90
N GLY A 142 -18.34 9.19 -5.00
CA GLY A 142 -19.26 9.34 -6.14
C GLY A 142 -18.59 9.72 -7.48
N ARG A 143 -17.27 9.73 -7.52
CA ARG A 143 -16.46 9.90 -8.74
C ARG A 143 -16.05 8.57 -9.34
N ALA A 144 -15.98 7.52 -8.53
CA ALA A 144 -15.63 6.18 -8.98
C ALA A 144 -16.81 5.56 -9.74
N GLY A 145 -16.52 4.68 -10.71
CA GLY A 145 -17.57 3.82 -11.27
C GLY A 145 -18.68 4.53 -12.06
N ARG A 146 -18.46 5.74 -12.58
CA ARG A 146 -19.51 6.50 -13.31
C ARG A 146 -19.87 5.88 -14.67
N ASP A 147 -19.03 4.99 -15.18
CA ASP A 147 -19.30 4.14 -16.33
C ASP A 147 -20.17 2.90 -15.98
N GLY A 148 -20.59 2.75 -14.72
CA GLY A 148 -21.39 1.61 -14.25
C GLY A 148 -20.59 0.34 -13.98
N LEU A 149 -19.27 0.35 -14.19
CA LEU A 149 -18.39 -0.78 -13.89
C LEU A 149 -17.95 -0.76 -12.43
N LEU A 150 -17.62 -1.95 -11.91
CA LEU A 150 -17.14 -2.13 -10.53
C LEU A 150 -16.00 -1.16 -10.22
N ALA A 151 -16.11 -0.48 -9.08
CA ALA A 151 -15.08 0.37 -8.54
C ALA A 151 -14.96 0.19 -7.03
N HIS A 152 -13.75 0.38 -6.50
CA HIS A 152 -13.44 0.13 -5.11
C HIS A 152 -13.20 1.45 -4.35
N CYS A 153 -13.82 1.58 -3.19
CA CYS A 153 -13.63 2.73 -2.31
C CYS A 153 -13.08 2.22 -0.98
N HIS A 154 -11.87 2.66 -0.62
CA HIS A 154 -11.17 2.23 0.59
C HIS A 154 -10.85 3.42 1.47
N VAL A 155 -11.05 3.27 2.77
CA VAL A 155 -10.62 4.25 3.78
C VAL A 155 -9.64 3.57 4.72
N PHE A 156 -8.44 4.13 4.82
CA PHE A 156 -7.51 3.75 5.87
C PHE A 156 -7.91 4.47 7.16
N LEU A 157 -8.21 3.68 8.20
CA LEU A 157 -8.52 4.18 9.52
C LEU A 157 -7.30 4.00 10.42
N SER A 158 -6.92 5.06 11.14
CA SER A 158 -5.95 4.89 12.23
C SER A 158 -6.60 4.12 13.38
N SER A 159 -5.79 3.47 14.21
CA SER A 159 -6.26 2.72 15.37
C SER A 159 -7.09 3.57 16.34
N GLU A 160 -6.85 4.88 16.41
CA GLU A 160 -7.60 5.81 17.26
C GLU A 160 -8.99 6.11 16.69
N VAL A 161 -9.09 6.38 15.39
CA VAL A 161 -10.38 6.60 14.72
C VAL A 161 -11.21 5.33 14.70
N ALA A 162 -10.58 4.17 14.48
CA ALA A 162 -11.26 2.88 14.56
C ALA A 162 -11.84 2.62 15.96
N LYS A 163 -11.11 2.94 17.03
CA LYS A 163 -11.60 2.85 18.42
C LYS A 163 -12.77 3.80 18.66
N PHE A 164 -12.68 5.05 18.20
CA PHE A 164 -13.76 6.03 18.34
C PHE A 164 -15.05 5.56 17.66
N LEU A 165 -14.96 5.03 16.44
CA LEU A 165 -16.10 4.46 15.72
C LEU A 165 -16.64 3.20 16.42
N HIS A 166 -15.78 2.34 16.94
CA HIS A 166 -16.20 1.14 17.67
C HIS A 166 -16.93 1.48 18.99
N SER A 167 -16.50 2.55 19.68
CA SER A 167 -17.11 2.99 20.93
C SER A 167 -18.42 3.78 20.74
N ASN A 168 -18.61 4.43 19.59
CA ASN A 168 -19.77 5.32 19.35
C ASN A 168 -20.72 4.84 18.24
N CYS A 169 -20.35 3.80 17.49
CA CYS A 169 -21.15 3.24 16.42
C CYS A 169 -21.38 1.74 16.70
N SER A 170 -22.38 1.45 17.54
CA SER A 170 -22.95 0.10 17.65
C SER A 170 -23.77 -0.20 16.40
N THR A 171 -23.12 -0.41 15.27
CA THR A 171 -23.79 -0.85 14.06
C THR A 171 -23.02 -2.02 13.46
N LYS A 172 -23.63 -3.21 13.53
CA LYS A 172 -23.16 -4.41 12.84
C LYS A 172 -22.92 -4.07 11.36
N LEU A 173 -21.67 -4.10 10.95
CA LEU A 173 -21.30 -4.19 9.54
C LEU A 173 -21.70 -5.60 9.07
N PHE A 174 -22.61 -5.68 8.10
CA PHE A 174 -22.88 -6.89 7.32
C PHE A 174 -21.75 -7.13 6.32
#